data_AF-A0A1R4G653-F1
#
_entry.id   AF-A0A1R4G653-F1
#
_cell.length_a   1.000
_cell.length_b   1.000
_cell.length_c   1.000
_cell.angle_alpha   90.00
_cell.angle_beta   90.00
_cell.angle_gamma   90.00
#
_symmetry.space_group_name_H-M   'P 1'
#
loop_
_entity.id
_entity.type
_entity.pdbx_description
1 polymer ?
#
loop_
_entity_poly.entity_id
_entity_poly.type
_entity_poly.pdbx_seq_one_letter_code
_entity_poly.pdbx_strand_id
1 'polypeptide(L)'
;MTGATGSPFQDPGSGHPAPDDDARQSRTSARQAGTSARQPDDARHPGAAARPRGLSRPSARFGLALLAVAAAAPAAIAGSHGSVADAPAVVGAVVGVDAPRAELPDGCTPEDIPTTVSPIFDQLGIEQAWELSRGEGVTVAVVDSGVVPSEPHLGDDVVLPGFDPMGTIPGSETVTEGPALSSNDGRTDVDSHGTTIAGLIAARQADGSMIEGIAPESRILPVRIFAVREGELAEEGYGPSVARMAEGIRWAADNGAQIISMSMSSTEDAPELREAVEHATAQGALVVASAGNATTTEEDPDLPRYPAAYPEVLAVTASDLDGLAVDASIPGEHVDIAAPGDVAWSVFLNEGECYQEGGASSSWSTGYVAAAAALVAARYPDETPAQWRYRLLVTAVRQVPEERTDLLGWGNVAPYDALVFVDDGSAPGPPSPVHEAPTEEAATFVPVPERPADPLEAVRGTAAWWVFGAFVVVGGAGLLAKTPRRRG
;
A
#
# COMPACT_ATOMS: atom_id res chain seq x y z
N MET A 1 62.38 -25.44 -63.60
CA MET A 1 62.89 -25.53 -62.22
C MET A 1 61.70 -26.00 -61.38
N THR A 2 61.49 -27.33 -61.33
CA THR A 2 61.65 -28.17 -60.10
C THR A 2 60.72 -27.65 -58.99
N GLY A 3 59.50 -28.18 -58.83
CA GLY A 3 59.19 -29.53 -58.30
C GLY A 3 58.99 -29.41 -56.77
N ALA A 4 58.06 -30.05 -56.07
CA ALA A 4 57.09 -31.09 -56.36
C ALA A 4 56.20 -31.27 -55.10
N THR A 5 54.97 -31.78 -55.28
CA THR A 5 54.26 -32.80 -54.44
C THR A 5 53.97 -32.51 -52.95
N GLY A 6 52.84 -32.88 -52.35
CA GLY A 6 51.83 -33.88 -52.71
C GLY A 6 50.65 -33.81 -51.73
N SER A 7 49.58 -34.51 -52.12
CA SER A 7 48.18 -34.37 -51.68
C SER A 7 47.78 -35.54 -50.73
N PRO A 8 46.50 -35.95 -50.56
CA PRO A 8 45.76 -36.04 -49.29
C PRO A 8 45.35 -37.49 -48.92
N PHE A 9 44.56 -37.69 -47.84
CA PHE A 9 43.68 -38.84 -47.47
C PHE A 9 43.70 -39.06 -45.94
N GLN A 10 42.74 -39.65 -45.21
CA GLN A 10 41.34 -40.12 -45.38
C GLN A 10 40.90 -40.56 -43.96
N ASP A 11 39.63 -40.43 -43.62
CA ASP A 11 38.94 -41.20 -42.56
C ASP A 11 38.51 -42.57 -43.15
N PRO A 12 38.53 -43.72 -42.42
CA PRO A 12 37.32 -44.14 -41.68
C PRO A 12 37.54 -45.06 -40.44
N GLY A 13 36.68 -44.92 -39.42
CA GLY A 13 35.81 -46.00 -38.93
C GLY A 13 36.26 -47.02 -37.86
N SER A 14 35.40 -47.14 -36.84
CA SER A 14 34.97 -48.35 -36.09
C SER A 14 35.85 -48.96 -34.98
N GLY A 15 35.21 -49.31 -33.84
CA GLY A 15 35.70 -50.35 -32.93
C GLY A 15 35.39 -50.15 -31.44
N HIS A 16 34.22 -50.58 -30.99
CA HIS A 16 33.96 -50.98 -29.59
C HIS A 16 34.87 -52.15 -29.18
N PRO A 17 35.15 -52.34 -27.87
CA PRO A 17 34.36 -53.35 -27.14
C PRO A 17 34.09 -53.03 -25.66
N ALA A 18 32.97 -53.57 -25.16
CA ALA A 18 32.72 -53.88 -23.75
C ALA A 18 33.54 -55.11 -23.30
N PRO A 19 33.62 -55.38 -21.98
CA PRO A 19 32.93 -56.56 -21.42
C PRO A 19 32.14 -56.20 -20.14
N ASP A 20 30.91 -56.71 -19.92
CA ASP A 20 30.54 -58.05 -19.40
C ASP A 20 31.19 -58.37 -18.04
N ASP A 21 30.56 -58.94 -17.02
CA ASP A 21 29.17 -59.25 -16.68
C ASP A 21 29.21 -59.67 -15.19
N ASP A 22 28.05 -59.70 -14.55
CA ASP A 22 27.57 -60.80 -13.70
C ASP A 22 26.96 -60.50 -12.31
N ALA A 23 25.73 -61.02 -12.22
CA ALA A 23 25.07 -61.65 -11.09
C ALA A 23 24.37 -60.83 -9.98
N ARG A 24 23.11 -60.46 -10.28
CA ARG A 24 21.89 -61.14 -9.78
C ARG A 24 21.85 -61.49 -8.27
N GLN A 25 20.94 -60.85 -7.52
CA GLN A 25 19.86 -61.57 -6.80
C GLN A 25 18.82 -60.65 -6.17
N SER A 26 17.57 -60.94 -6.54
CA SER A 26 16.30 -60.55 -5.93
C SER A 26 16.24 -60.76 -4.41
N ARG A 27 15.59 -59.85 -3.68
CA ARG A 27 14.73 -60.19 -2.53
C ARG A 27 13.67 -59.12 -2.29
N THR A 28 12.44 -59.53 -2.55
CA THR A 28 11.18 -59.02 -2.04
C THR A 28 11.11 -59.18 -0.52
N SER A 29 10.60 -58.17 0.19
CA SER A 29 9.76 -58.38 1.38
C SER A 29 8.94 -57.14 1.71
N ALA A 30 7.62 -57.31 1.65
CA ALA A 30 6.61 -56.40 2.12
C ALA A 30 6.32 -56.58 3.62
N ARG A 31 5.58 -55.60 4.17
CA ARG A 31 4.88 -55.54 5.48
C ARG A 31 5.82 -55.30 6.67
N GLN A 32 5.47 -54.45 7.65
CA GLN A 32 4.22 -54.51 8.40
C GLN A 32 4.01 -53.24 9.24
N ALA A 33 2.75 -52.79 9.32
CA ALA A 33 2.25 -51.83 10.29
C ALA A 33 2.35 -52.38 11.73
N GLY A 34 2.58 -51.50 12.70
CA GLY A 34 2.62 -51.84 14.12
C GLY A 34 2.38 -50.62 15.01
N THR A 35 1.10 -50.40 15.34
CA THR A 35 0.61 -49.57 16.44
C THR A 35 1.25 -49.98 17.77
N SER A 36 1.64 -49.01 18.61
CA SER A 36 1.63 -49.20 20.06
C SER A 36 1.52 -47.87 20.80
N ALA A 37 0.36 -47.65 21.42
CA ALA A 37 0.14 -46.70 22.48
C ALA A 37 1.06 -46.99 23.69
N ARG A 38 1.48 -45.93 24.41
CA ARG A 38 1.74 -45.92 25.86
C ARG A 38 2.04 -44.49 26.35
N GLN A 39 1.05 -43.88 27.01
CA GLN A 39 1.22 -43.08 28.22
C GLN A 39 0.65 -43.94 29.39
N PRO A 40 0.88 -43.67 30.69
CA PRO A 40 1.06 -42.35 31.32
C PRO A 40 2.15 -42.29 32.44
N ASP A 41 2.46 -41.09 32.94
CA ASP A 41 2.27 -40.75 34.37
C ASP A 41 2.73 -39.32 34.72
N ASP A 42 1.74 -38.54 35.16
CA ASP A 42 1.68 -37.53 36.23
C ASP A 42 2.97 -36.94 36.85
N ALA A 43 3.11 -35.61 36.74
CA ALA A 43 3.48 -34.76 37.88
C ALA A 43 2.88 -33.34 37.77
N ARG A 44 2.07 -33.01 38.79
CA ARG A 44 1.35 -31.77 39.15
C ARG A 44 2.35 -30.67 39.57
N HIS A 45 2.13 -29.34 39.65
CA HIS A 45 1.02 -28.37 39.83
C HIS A 45 1.69 -26.94 39.87
N PRO A 46 1.01 -25.80 40.14
CA PRO A 46 -0.23 -25.20 39.62
C PRO A 46 -0.08 -23.68 39.29
N GLY A 47 -1.10 -23.08 38.64
CA GLY A 47 -1.34 -21.63 38.79
C GLY A 47 -1.97 -20.89 37.62
N ALA A 48 -3.27 -21.10 37.34
CA ALA A 48 -4.05 -20.10 36.59
C ALA A 48 -5.48 -20.06 37.15
N ALA A 49 -5.91 -18.85 37.52
CA ALA A 49 -7.10 -18.56 38.29
C ALA A 49 -8.40 -18.76 37.47
N ALA A 50 -9.42 -19.25 38.18
CA ALA A 50 -10.76 -19.48 37.68
C ALA A 50 -11.51 -18.15 37.40
N ARG A 51 -12.15 -18.07 36.22
CA ARG A 51 -13.19 -17.07 35.93
C ARG A 51 -14.52 -17.51 36.57
N PRO A 52 -15.26 -16.63 37.27
CA PRO A 52 -16.57 -16.99 37.78
C PRO A 52 -17.65 -16.82 36.71
N ARG A 53 -18.53 -17.83 36.65
CA ARG A 53 -19.87 -17.74 36.07
C ARG A 53 -20.74 -16.83 36.95
N GLY A 54 -21.40 -15.84 36.36
CA GLY A 54 -22.52 -15.08 36.95
C GLY A 54 -23.59 -14.94 35.88
N LEU A 55 -24.72 -15.63 36.02
CA LEU A 55 -25.98 -15.12 36.60
C LEU A 55 -26.81 -14.31 35.59
N SER A 56 -27.88 -14.98 35.15
CA SER A 56 -28.95 -14.50 34.31
C SER A 56 -29.90 -13.54 35.05
N ARG A 57 -30.44 -12.55 34.30
CA ARG A 57 -31.80 -11.92 34.34
C ARG A 57 -31.71 -10.41 34.03
N PRO A 58 -32.81 -9.72 33.67
CA PRO A 58 -33.93 -10.09 32.80
C PRO A 58 -34.15 -9.04 31.67
N SER A 59 -35.02 -9.37 30.73
CA SER A 59 -35.46 -8.51 29.63
C SER A 59 -36.37 -7.37 30.10
N ALA A 60 -36.00 -6.13 29.76
CA ALA A 60 -36.88 -4.96 29.83
C ALA A 60 -37.02 -4.37 28.42
N ARG A 61 -38.25 -4.45 27.89
CA ARG A 61 -38.67 -3.82 26.64
C ARG A 61 -38.88 -2.32 26.88
N PHE A 62 -38.12 -1.48 26.18
CA PHE A 62 -38.48 -0.07 25.97
C PHE A 62 -38.87 0.09 24.50
N GLY A 63 -40.14 0.40 24.27
CA GLY A 63 -40.64 0.78 22.95
C GLY A 63 -40.30 2.25 22.68
N LEU A 64 -39.74 2.52 21.51
CA LEU A 64 -39.60 3.88 20.98
C LEU A 64 -40.40 3.98 19.68
N ALA A 65 -41.27 4.99 19.64
CA ALA A 65 -42.20 5.25 18.56
C ALA A 65 -41.50 5.83 17.32
N LEU A 66 -41.80 5.27 16.15
CA LEU A 66 -41.44 5.81 14.85
C LEU A 66 -42.48 6.87 14.42
N LEU A 67 -42.03 8.11 14.22
CA LEU A 67 -42.78 9.14 13.50
C LEU A 67 -42.63 8.88 11.99
N ALA A 68 -43.75 8.63 11.31
CA ALA A 68 -43.82 8.57 9.86
C ALA A 68 -44.02 9.99 9.29
N VAL A 69 -43.15 10.41 8.38
CA VAL A 69 -43.35 11.58 7.52
C VAL A 69 -43.81 11.09 6.15
N ALA A 70 -45.00 11.52 5.74
CA ALA A 70 -45.60 11.20 4.46
C ALA A 70 -45.01 12.06 3.34
N ALA A 71 -44.55 11.44 2.25
CA ALA A 71 -44.19 12.11 1.01
C ALA A 71 -45.38 12.07 0.04
N ALA A 72 -45.77 13.26 -0.43
CA ALA A 72 -46.83 13.46 -1.41
C ALA A 72 -46.30 13.29 -2.85
N ALA A 73 -47.13 12.68 -3.70
CA ALA A 73 -46.93 12.56 -5.15
C ALA A 73 -47.11 13.89 -5.89
N PRO A 74 -46.61 14.01 -7.13
CA PRO A 74 -47.24 14.84 -8.14
C PRO A 74 -47.79 14.04 -9.33
N ALA A 75 -48.78 14.67 -9.95
CA ALA A 75 -49.75 14.15 -10.89
C ALA A 75 -49.20 13.94 -12.32
N ALA A 76 -49.84 13.00 -13.01
CA ALA A 76 -49.77 12.83 -14.45
C ALA A 76 -50.50 13.96 -15.19
N ILE A 77 -49.95 14.38 -16.34
CA ILE A 77 -50.69 15.11 -17.38
C ILE A 77 -50.43 14.39 -18.70
N ALA A 78 -51.51 13.88 -19.30
CA ALA A 78 -51.52 13.27 -20.62
C ALA A 78 -51.70 14.35 -21.70
N GLY A 79 -50.99 14.20 -22.82
CA GLY A 79 -51.10 15.10 -23.98
C GLY A 79 -50.62 14.45 -25.28
N SER A 80 -51.56 13.81 -25.98
CA SER A 80 -51.74 13.65 -27.43
C SER A 80 -50.57 13.47 -28.41
N HIS A 81 -50.74 12.41 -29.22
CA HIS A 81 -50.17 12.04 -30.52
C HIS A 81 -49.73 13.15 -31.49
N GLY A 82 -48.59 12.89 -32.16
CA GLY A 82 -48.27 13.36 -33.51
C GLY A 82 -47.23 12.43 -34.15
N SER A 83 -47.59 11.73 -35.23
CA SER A 83 -46.65 10.95 -36.04
C SER A 83 -46.07 11.82 -37.16
N VAL A 84 -44.77 11.68 -37.44
CA VAL A 84 -44.21 12.02 -38.76
C VAL A 84 -43.00 11.12 -39.07
N ALA A 85 -43.20 10.29 -40.09
CA ALA A 85 -42.32 9.80 -41.16
C ALA A 85 -40.82 9.45 -40.93
N ASP A 86 -40.50 8.27 -41.49
CA ASP A 86 -39.20 7.66 -41.78
C ASP A 86 -38.12 8.58 -42.36
N ALA A 87 -36.88 8.37 -41.90
CA ALA A 87 -35.66 8.56 -42.68
C ALA A 87 -34.77 7.31 -42.52
N PRO A 88 -34.15 6.77 -43.58
CA PRO A 88 -33.41 5.53 -43.49
C PRO A 88 -32.05 5.77 -42.82
N ALA A 89 -31.81 5.09 -41.70
CA ALA A 89 -30.47 5.00 -41.13
C ALA A 89 -29.62 4.09 -42.04
N VAL A 90 -28.54 4.64 -42.59
CA VAL A 90 -27.49 3.87 -43.25
C VAL A 90 -26.78 3.07 -42.17
N VAL A 91 -27.08 1.78 -42.07
CA VAL A 91 -26.34 0.84 -41.22
C VAL A 91 -24.99 0.61 -41.89
N GLY A 92 -23.97 1.38 -41.45
CA GLY A 92 -22.59 1.01 -41.69
C GLY A 92 -22.31 -0.27 -40.92
N ALA A 93 -22.09 -1.38 -41.65
CA ALA A 93 -21.63 -2.62 -41.05
C ALA A 93 -20.24 -2.37 -40.45
N VAL A 94 -20.18 -2.24 -39.12
CA VAL A 94 -18.94 -2.39 -38.38
C VAL A 94 -18.56 -3.86 -38.53
N VAL A 95 -17.56 -4.12 -39.37
CA VAL A 95 -16.93 -5.43 -39.42
C VAL A 95 -16.17 -5.57 -38.10
N GLY A 96 -16.80 -6.25 -37.14
CA GLY A 96 -16.14 -6.66 -35.91
C GLY A 96 -14.96 -7.54 -36.29
N VAL A 97 -13.75 -7.03 -36.09
CA VAL A 97 -12.55 -7.83 -36.16
C VAL A 97 -12.47 -8.50 -34.79
N ASP A 98 -13.04 -9.71 -34.68
CA ASP A 98 -12.82 -10.57 -33.52
C ASP A 98 -11.33 -10.98 -33.53
N ALA A 99 -10.51 -10.16 -32.88
CA ALA A 99 -9.19 -10.61 -32.47
C ALA A 99 -9.38 -11.74 -31.44
N PRO A 100 -8.64 -12.85 -31.53
CA PRO A 100 -8.70 -13.90 -30.53
C PRO A 100 -8.26 -13.32 -29.19
N ARG A 101 -9.20 -13.23 -28.24
CA ARG A 101 -8.91 -12.89 -26.85
C ARG A 101 -8.06 -14.01 -26.27
N ALA A 102 -6.90 -13.65 -25.72
CA ALA A 102 -6.15 -14.55 -24.85
C ALA A 102 -7.06 -15.00 -23.70
N GLU A 103 -6.93 -16.26 -23.27
CA GLU A 103 -7.67 -16.76 -22.10
C GLU A 103 -7.26 -15.95 -20.85
N LEU A 104 -8.27 -15.44 -20.13
CA LEU A 104 -8.08 -14.67 -18.89
C LEU A 104 -7.52 -15.58 -17.77
N PRO A 105 -6.51 -15.16 -16.98
CA PRO A 105 -6.00 -15.87 -15.82
C PRO A 105 -6.99 -15.92 -14.64
N ASP A 106 -6.65 -16.72 -13.62
CA ASP A 106 -7.45 -16.90 -12.41
C ASP A 106 -7.55 -15.59 -11.60
N GLY A 107 -8.72 -14.93 -11.65
CA GLY A 107 -9.07 -13.83 -10.73
C GLY A 107 -9.63 -12.58 -11.41
N CYS A 108 -9.36 -12.36 -12.70
CA CYS A 108 -9.94 -11.26 -13.47
C CYS A 108 -11.00 -11.79 -14.45
N THR A 109 -12.25 -11.41 -14.23
CA THR A 109 -13.35 -11.70 -15.15
C THR A 109 -13.68 -10.47 -15.99
N PRO A 110 -14.43 -10.58 -17.11
CA PRO A 110 -14.90 -9.40 -17.84
C PRO A 110 -15.73 -8.41 -17.00
N GLU A 111 -16.22 -8.82 -15.83
CA GLU A 111 -16.91 -7.95 -14.87
C GLU A 111 -15.92 -7.07 -14.08
N ASP A 112 -14.63 -7.43 -14.07
CA ASP A 112 -13.56 -6.76 -13.32
C ASP A 112 -12.80 -5.71 -14.16
N ILE A 113 -13.30 -5.39 -15.36
CA ILE A 113 -12.80 -4.28 -16.18
C ILE A 113 -13.43 -2.99 -15.69
N PRO A 114 -12.65 -1.99 -15.23
CA PRO A 114 -13.20 -0.73 -14.74
C PRO A 114 -14.07 0.01 -15.77
N THR A 115 -15.26 0.41 -15.35
CA THR A 115 -16.17 1.24 -16.17
C THR A 115 -16.29 2.68 -15.67
N THR A 116 -15.60 3.00 -14.57
CA THR A 116 -15.47 4.33 -13.98
C THR A 116 -14.00 4.63 -13.70
N VAL A 117 -13.67 5.87 -13.35
CA VAL A 117 -12.34 6.20 -12.81
C VAL A 117 -12.20 5.58 -11.43
N SER A 118 -10.98 5.23 -11.04
CA SER A 118 -10.68 4.65 -9.73
C SER A 118 -11.09 5.59 -8.60
N PRO A 119 -11.74 5.10 -7.54
CA PRO A 119 -12.14 5.92 -6.39
C PRO A 119 -10.94 6.60 -5.70
N ILE A 120 -9.73 6.11 -5.92
CA ILE A 120 -8.50 6.70 -5.41
C ILE A 120 -8.26 8.13 -5.92
N PHE A 121 -8.78 8.46 -7.11
CA PHE A 121 -8.60 9.77 -7.72
C PHE A 121 -9.27 10.87 -6.90
N ASP A 122 -10.49 10.61 -6.45
CA ASP A 122 -11.23 11.53 -5.58
C ASP A 122 -10.59 11.60 -4.20
N GLN A 123 -10.20 10.46 -3.62
CA GLN A 123 -9.62 10.39 -2.29
C GLN A 123 -8.27 11.14 -2.18
N LEU A 124 -7.43 11.03 -3.22
CA LEU A 124 -6.13 11.71 -3.28
C LEU A 124 -6.18 13.08 -3.96
N GLY A 125 -7.35 13.53 -4.44
CA GLY A 125 -7.49 14.81 -5.14
C GLY A 125 -6.61 14.92 -6.40
N ILE A 126 -6.54 13.86 -7.19
CA ILE A 126 -5.63 13.74 -8.33
C ILE A 126 -5.98 14.73 -9.44
N GLU A 127 -7.28 14.96 -9.70
CA GLU A 127 -7.70 15.93 -10.73
C GLU A 127 -7.20 17.34 -10.42
N GLN A 128 -7.26 17.76 -9.14
CA GLN A 128 -6.73 19.06 -8.71
C GLN A 128 -5.20 19.10 -8.78
N ALA A 129 -4.53 18.00 -8.42
CA ALA A 129 -3.07 17.90 -8.52
C ALA A 129 -2.58 18.04 -9.98
N TRP A 130 -3.33 17.49 -10.94
CA TRP A 130 -3.01 17.57 -12.37
C TRP A 130 -3.11 18.97 -12.97
N GLU A 131 -3.83 19.90 -12.33
CA GLU A 131 -3.76 21.31 -12.71
C GLU A 131 -2.35 21.93 -12.50
N LEU A 132 -1.51 21.26 -11.70
CA LEU A 132 -0.20 21.77 -11.27
C LEU A 132 0.98 20.92 -11.78
N SER A 133 0.80 19.61 -11.90
CA SER A 133 1.82 18.66 -12.36
C SER A 133 1.18 17.33 -12.75
N ARG A 134 1.70 16.70 -13.79
CA ARG A 134 1.33 15.33 -14.20
C ARG A 134 2.53 14.37 -14.23
N GLY A 135 3.69 14.80 -13.72
CA GLY A 135 4.92 13.99 -13.66
C GLY A 135 5.87 14.17 -14.86
N GLU A 136 5.67 15.18 -15.71
CA GLU A 136 6.52 15.41 -16.88
C GLU A 136 8.02 15.51 -16.50
N GLY A 137 8.87 14.80 -17.25
CA GLY A 137 10.32 14.83 -17.07
C GLY A 137 10.86 13.98 -15.91
N VAL A 138 9.98 13.33 -15.15
CA VAL A 138 10.37 12.42 -14.05
C VAL A 138 10.44 10.98 -14.54
N THR A 139 11.54 10.32 -14.20
CA THR A 139 11.72 8.87 -14.36
C THR A 139 11.52 8.21 -13.01
N VAL A 140 10.56 7.29 -12.95
CA VAL A 140 10.28 6.47 -11.77
C VAL A 140 10.80 5.06 -12.03
N ALA A 141 11.78 4.62 -11.25
CA ALA A 141 12.22 3.24 -11.28
C ALA A 141 11.24 2.36 -10.50
N VAL A 142 10.85 1.24 -11.10
CA VAL A 142 10.04 0.21 -10.45
C VAL A 142 10.97 -0.98 -10.20
N VAL A 143 11.48 -1.07 -8.96
CA VAL A 143 12.39 -2.12 -8.52
C VAL A 143 11.54 -3.27 -7.98
N ASP A 144 11.17 -4.19 -8.88
CA ASP A 144 10.10 -5.15 -8.65
C ASP A 144 10.25 -6.42 -9.53
N SER A 145 9.16 -7.07 -9.95
CA SER A 145 9.16 -8.28 -10.81
C SER A 145 9.45 -8.02 -12.29
N GLY A 146 9.73 -6.77 -12.64
CA GLY A 146 9.82 -6.26 -14.01
C GLY A 146 8.51 -5.58 -14.45
N VAL A 147 8.48 -5.05 -15.67
CA VAL A 147 7.29 -4.36 -16.21
C VAL A 147 7.13 -4.76 -17.66
N VAL A 148 5.97 -5.24 -18.07
CA VAL A 148 5.70 -5.50 -19.49
C VAL A 148 5.19 -4.23 -20.18
N PRO A 149 5.90 -3.72 -21.21
CA PRO A 149 5.35 -2.71 -22.08
C PRO A 149 4.08 -3.26 -22.75
N SER A 150 2.97 -2.57 -22.57
CA SER A 150 1.65 -2.98 -23.06
C SER A 150 0.87 -1.76 -23.53
N GLU A 151 0.60 -1.71 -24.82
CA GLU A 151 -0.29 -0.70 -25.38
C GLU A 151 -1.75 -1.00 -24.99
N PRO A 152 -2.59 0.02 -24.73
CA PRO A 152 -2.33 1.45 -24.95
C PRO A 152 -1.75 2.23 -23.75
N HIS A 153 -1.62 1.59 -22.58
CA HIS A 153 -1.37 2.30 -21.32
C HIS A 153 0.11 2.46 -20.95
N LEU A 154 0.91 1.42 -21.21
CA LEU A 154 2.32 1.31 -20.86
C LEU A 154 3.15 1.05 -22.13
N GLY A 155 3.02 1.93 -23.11
CA GLY A 155 3.75 1.83 -24.37
C GLY A 155 5.28 1.91 -24.23
N ASP A 156 5.99 1.64 -25.32
CA ASP A 156 7.46 1.66 -25.39
C ASP A 156 8.08 3.05 -25.10
N ASP A 157 7.28 4.12 -25.21
CA ASP A 157 7.65 5.48 -24.85
C ASP A 157 7.54 5.76 -23.34
N VAL A 158 6.66 5.03 -22.65
CA VAL A 158 6.42 5.09 -21.20
C VAL A 158 7.41 4.21 -20.46
N VAL A 159 7.47 2.92 -20.81
CA VAL A 159 8.37 1.94 -20.15
C VAL A 159 9.71 1.97 -20.86
N LEU A 160 10.77 2.43 -20.20
CA LEU A 160 12.14 2.49 -20.72
C LEU A 160 12.81 1.11 -20.74
N PRO A 161 13.91 0.92 -21.49
CA PRO A 161 14.81 -0.20 -21.25
C PRO A 161 15.50 0.01 -19.90
N GLY A 162 15.38 -0.96 -19.01
CA GLY A 162 15.90 -0.90 -17.65
C GLY A 162 16.94 -1.96 -17.36
N PHE A 163 16.76 -2.70 -16.27
CA PHE A 163 17.77 -3.64 -15.75
C PHE A 163 17.16 -4.96 -15.29
N ASP A 164 17.85 -6.04 -15.61
CA ASP A 164 17.54 -7.38 -15.12
C ASP A 164 18.82 -8.12 -14.71
N PRO A 165 19.18 -8.10 -13.42
CA PRO A 165 20.30 -8.88 -12.89
C PRO A 165 20.04 -10.38 -12.84
N MET A 166 18.78 -10.84 -13.02
CA MET A 166 18.42 -12.24 -12.86
C MET A 166 18.69 -13.08 -14.11
N GLY A 167 18.58 -12.46 -15.29
CA GLY A 167 18.76 -13.14 -16.57
C GLY A 167 17.64 -14.14 -16.87
N THR A 168 17.95 -15.18 -17.65
CA THR A 168 16.95 -16.15 -18.13
C THR A 168 16.48 -17.09 -17.02
N ILE A 169 15.17 -17.16 -16.80
CA ILE A 169 14.54 -18.11 -15.87
C ILE A 169 14.48 -19.51 -16.52
N PRO A 170 14.89 -20.60 -15.84
CA PRO A 170 14.78 -21.97 -16.34
C PRO A 170 13.34 -22.38 -16.66
N GLY A 171 13.12 -23.11 -17.74
CA GLY A 171 11.77 -23.54 -18.20
C GLY A 171 10.98 -22.46 -18.96
N SER A 172 11.44 -21.21 -18.88
CA SER A 172 10.84 -20.07 -19.58
C SER A 172 11.06 -20.10 -21.11
N GLU A 173 12.04 -20.90 -21.57
CA GLU A 173 12.35 -21.12 -22.99
C GLU A 173 11.25 -21.86 -23.77
N THR A 174 10.30 -22.51 -23.07
CA THR A 174 9.19 -23.25 -23.68
C THR A 174 7.89 -22.45 -23.84
N VAL A 175 7.85 -21.20 -23.37
CA VAL A 175 6.74 -20.27 -23.64
C VAL A 175 6.97 -19.68 -25.02
N THR A 176 6.66 -20.47 -26.04
CA THR A 176 6.77 -20.08 -27.47
C THR A 176 5.74 -19.01 -27.89
N GLU A 177 4.81 -18.65 -27.00
CA GLU A 177 3.76 -17.65 -27.18
C GLU A 177 3.75 -16.75 -25.93
N GLY A 178 4.49 -15.64 -25.97
CA GLY A 178 4.62 -14.67 -24.87
C GLY A 178 5.92 -13.86 -24.99
N PRO A 179 6.01 -12.62 -24.42
CA PRO A 179 7.25 -11.86 -24.42
C PRO A 179 8.34 -12.72 -23.77
N ALA A 180 9.46 -12.88 -24.46
CA ALA A 180 10.56 -13.73 -24.01
C ALA A 180 10.86 -13.46 -22.54
N LEU A 181 10.76 -14.48 -21.68
CA LEU A 181 10.93 -14.37 -20.22
C LEU A 181 12.39 -14.08 -19.78
N SER A 182 13.22 -13.72 -20.76
CA SER A 182 14.56 -13.17 -20.62
C SER A 182 14.62 -11.84 -21.36
N SER A 183 14.73 -10.74 -20.63
CA SER A 183 15.15 -9.46 -21.18
C SER A 183 16.21 -8.91 -20.23
N ASN A 184 17.38 -8.52 -20.74
CA ASN A 184 18.41 -7.91 -19.89
C ASN A 184 18.02 -6.49 -19.43
N ASP A 185 16.82 -6.02 -19.80
CA ASP A 185 16.35 -4.66 -19.62
C ASP A 185 15.08 -4.56 -18.73
N GLY A 186 14.70 -5.64 -18.04
CA GLY A 186 13.61 -5.63 -17.06
C GLY A 186 12.20 -5.49 -17.66
N ARG A 187 12.06 -5.46 -19.00
CA ARG A 187 10.78 -5.29 -19.70
C ARG A 187 9.92 -6.56 -19.78
N THR A 188 10.11 -7.44 -18.80
CA THR A 188 9.47 -8.75 -18.70
C THR A 188 9.00 -8.93 -17.28
N ASP A 189 7.76 -9.33 -17.12
CA ASP A 189 7.14 -9.57 -15.81
C ASP A 189 6.37 -10.89 -15.91
N VAL A 190 6.54 -11.75 -14.91
CA VAL A 190 5.83 -13.03 -14.81
C VAL A 190 4.98 -13.13 -13.53
N ASP A 191 5.16 -12.20 -12.60
CA ASP A 191 4.35 -12.08 -11.38
C ASP A 191 3.18 -11.11 -11.60
N SER A 192 3.26 -10.22 -12.59
CA SER A 192 2.34 -9.09 -12.86
C SER A 192 2.43 -7.94 -11.84
N HIS A 193 3.11 -8.14 -10.71
CA HIS A 193 3.18 -7.18 -9.62
C HIS A 193 3.85 -5.85 -10.05
N GLY A 194 5.03 -5.91 -10.66
CA GLY A 194 5.73 -4.72 -11.13
C GLY A 194 4.99 -3.99 -12.26
N THR A 195 4.34 -4.73 -13.17
CA THR A 195 3.47 -4.15 -14.22
C THR A 195 2.27 -3.42 -13.60
N THR A 196 1.66 -4.00 -12.57
CA THR A 196 0.57 -3.39 -11.82
C THR A 196 1.03 -2.09 -11.16
N ILE A 197 2.17 -2.09 -10.48
CA ILE A 197 2.74 -0.89 -9.85
C ILE A 197 3.05 0.19 -10.88
N ALA A 198 3.65 -0.17 -12.02
CA ALA A 198 3.93 0.76 -13.11
C ALA A 198 2.66 1.40 -13.67
N GLY A 199 1.57 0.64 -13.78
CA GLY A 199 0.27 1.15 -14.21
C GLY A 199 -0.35 2.15 -13.22
N LEU A 200 -0.30 1.87 -11.91
CA LEU A 200 -0.76 2.81 -10.88
C LEU A 200 0.01 4.14 -10.94
N ILE A 201 1.29 4.09 -11.30
CA ILE A 201 2.15 5.25 -11.39
C ILE A 201 1.93 6.02 -12.69
N ALA A 202 2.02 5.39 -13.86
CA ALA A 202 2.18 6.10 -15.14
C ALA A 202 1.35 5.53 -16.31
N ALA A 203 0.31 4.73 -16.07
CA ALA A 203 -0.59 4.33 -17.14
C ALA A 203 -1.16 5.56 -17.87
N ARG A 204 -1.04 5.57 -19.20
CA ARG A 204 -1.62 6.62 -20.05
C ARG A 204 -3.10 6.38 -20.25
N GLN A 205 -3.90 7.43 -20.30
CA GLN A 205 -5.31 7.30 -20.69
C GLN A 205 -5.41 6.76 -22.12
N ALA A 206 -6.35 5.85 -22.34
CA ALA A 206 -6.65 5.29 -23.65
C ALA A 206 -8.14 5.42 -23.98
N ASP A 207 -8.47 5.51 -25.27
CA ASP A 207 -9.85 5.66 -25.72
C ASP A 207 -10.72 4.46 -25.28
N GLY A 208 -11.74 4.74 -24.48
CA GLY A 208 -12.67 3.73 -23.97
C GLY A 208 -12.20 2.98 -22.72
N SER A 209 -11.01 3.30 -22.21
CA SER A 209 -10.50 2.83 -20.93
C SER A 209 -10.76 3.86 -19.83
N MET A 210 -10.88 3.38 -18.59
CA MET A 210 -10.93 4.21 -17.39
C MET A 210 -9.68 4.08 -16.52
N ILE A 211 -8.67 3.34 -16.98
CA ILE A 211 -7.36 3.22 -16.33
C ILE A 211 -6.50 4.43 -16.69
N GLU A 212 -5.98 5.09 -15.66
CA GLU A 212 -4.95 6.12 -15.78
C GLU A 212 -4.10 6.11 -14.50
N GLY A 213 -2.78 6.24 -14.66
CA GLY A 213 -1.85 6.33 -13.53
C GLY A 213 -1.84 7.74 -12.93
N ILE A 214 -1.44 7.87 -11.67
CA ILE A 214 -1.45 9.16 -10.95
C ILE A 214 -0.46 10.18 -11.52
N ALA A 215 0.68 9.75 -12.03
CA ALA A 215 1.71 10.59 -12.64
C ALA A 215 1.88 10.19 -14.11
N PRO A 216 0.83 10.35 -14.93
CA PRO A 216 0.76 9.75 -16.24
C PRO A 216 1.90 10.24 -17.12
N GLU A 217 2.40 11.48 -16.96
CA GLU A 217 3.48 12.05 -17.77
C GLU A 217 4.90 11.61 -17.40
N SER A 218 5.04 10.79 -16.36
CA SER A 218 6.31 10.16 -15.99
C SER A 218 6.70 9.06 -16.98
N ARG A 219 7.96 8.64 -16.89
CA ARG A 219 8.47 7.42 -17.56
C ARG A 219 8.83 6.38 -16.52
N ILE A 220 8.67 5.11 -16.85
CA ILE A 220 8.95 3.98 -15.97
C ILE A 220 10.30 3.37 -16.35
N LEU A 221 11.20 3.21 -15.38
CA LEU A 221 12.45 2.48 -15.54
C LEU A 221 12.35 1.12 -14.83
N PRO A 222 12.11 0.02 -15.56
CA PRO A 222 11.89 -1.28 -14.93
C PRO A 222 13.19 -1.88 -14.40
N VAL A 223 13.19 -2.36 -13.16
CA VAL A 223 14.34 -3.03 -12.56
C VAL A 223 13.87 -4.35 -11.96
N ARG A 224 14.09 -5.44 -12.69
CA ARG A 224 13.58 -6.76 -12.32
C ARG A 224 14.48 -7.44 -11.30
N ILE A 225 14.06 -7.44 -10.03
CA ILE A 225 14.83 -8.01 -8.92
C ILE A 225 14.23 -9.28 -8.35
N PHE A 226 13.09 -9.77 -8.83
CA PHE A 226 12.57 -11.12 -8.60
C PHE A 226 11.69 -11.56 -9.79
N ALA A 227 11.35 -12.85 -9.86
CA ALA A 227 10.45 -13.37 -10.88
C ALA A 227 9.15 -13.89 -10.26
N VAL A 228 9.25 -14.57 -9.13
CA VAL A 228 8.11 -15.06 -8.35
C VAL A 228 8.34 -14.73 -6.89
N ARG A 229 7.29 -14.52 -6.10
CA ARG A 229 7.44 -14.21 -4.67
C ARG A 229 7.65 -15.44 -3.78
N GLU A 230 7.12 -16.59 -4.19
CA GLU A 230 7.10 -17.83 -3.40
C GLU A 230 7.19 -19.09 -4.28
N GLY A 231 7.32 -20.25 -3.64
CA GLY A 231 7.37 -21.56 -4.30
C GLY A 231 8.78 -21.99 -4.73
N GLU A 232 8.86 -23.12 -5.45
CA GLU A 232 10.12 -23.78 -5.80
C GLU A 232 11.09 -22.86 -6.56
N LEU A 233 10.58 -22.09 -7.53
CA LEU A 233 11.41 -21.10 -8.25
C LEU A 233 11.94 -20.01 -7.33
N ALA A 234 11.18 -19.59 -6.31
CA ALA A 234 11.66 -18.61 -5.34
C ALA A 234 12.85 -19.18 -4.54
N GLU A 235 12.73 -20.42 -4.08
CA GLU A 235 13.77 -21.16 -3.35
C GLU A 235 15.01 -21.45 -4.21
N GLU A 236 14.86 -21.58 -5.52
CA GLU A 236 15.96 -21.71 -6.50
C GLU A 236 16.73 -20.40 -6.77
N GLY A 237 16.34 -19.30 -6.11
CA GLY A 237 17.02 -18.01 -6.19
C GLY A 237 16.33 -16.98 -7.08
N TYR A 238 15.13 -17.27 -7.58
CA TYR A 238 14.31 -16.31 -8.36
C TYR A 238 13.31 -15.52 -7.48
N GLY A 239 13.31 -15.76 -6.16
CA GLY A 239 12.54 -15.02 -5.16
C GLY A 239 13.12 -13.63 -4.87
N PRO A 240 12.47 -12.76 -4.08
CA PRO A 240 13.10 -11.52 -3.61
C PRO A 240 14.38 -11.77 -2.82
N SER A 241 15.39 -10.89 -2.95
CA SER A 241 16.58 -10.96 -2.11
C SER A 241 17.14 -9.58 -1.80
N VAL A 242 17.65 -9.41 -0.58
CA VAL A 242 18.24 -8.14 -0.11
C VAL A 242 19.39 -7.68 -1.00
N ALA A 243 20.23 -8.61 -1.47
CA ALA A 243 21.31 -8.31 -2.40
C ALA A 243 20.81 -7.70 -3.72
N ARG A 244 19.73 -8.25 -4.31
CA ARG A 244 19.13 -7.71 -5.54
C ARG A 244 18.36 -6.42 -5.29
N MET A 245 17.71 -6.26 -4.13
CA MET A 245 17.13 -4.96 -3.73
C MET A 245 18.21 -3.87 -3.72
N ALA A 246 19.35 -4.15 -3.08
CA ALA A 246 20.47 -3.21 -3.00
C ALA A 246 21.10 -2.91 -4.36
N GLU A 247 21.27 -3.92 -5.21
CA GLU A 247 21.77 -3.75 -6.58
C GLU A 247 20.80 -2.93 -7.44
N GLY A 248 19.51 -3.24 -7.38
CA GLY A 248 18.47 -2.54 -8.14
C GLY A 248 18.32 -1.07 -7.76
N ILE A 249 18.36 -0.74 -6.46
CA ILE A 249 18.34 0.65 -5.98
C ILE A 249 19.55 1.42 -6.51
N ARG A 250 20.77 0.86 -6.37
CA ARG A 250 21.99 1.53 -6.86
C ARG A 250 21.92 1.75 -8.37
N TRP A 251 21.54 0.73 -9.12
CA TRP A 251 21.46 0.81 -10.58
C TRP A 251 20.43 1.84 -11.03
N ALA A 252 19.23 1.86 -10.41
CA ALA A 252 18.19 2.83 -10.74
C ALA A 252 18.68 4.28 -10.53
N ALA A 253 19.34 4.55 -9.42
CA ALA A 253 19.91 5.86 -9.12
C ALA A 253 21.00 6.26 -10.13
N ASP A 254 21.93 5.35 -10.45
CA ASP A 254 23.00 5.57 -11.44
C ASP A 254 22.47 5.83 -12.85
N ASN A 255 21.25 5.37 -13.14
CA ASN A 255 20.58 5.54 -14.43
C ASN A 255 19.53 6.66 -14.41
N GLY A 256 19.61 7.57 -13.44
CA GLY A 256 18.91 8.84 -13.45
C GLY A 256 17.43 8.77 -13.04
N ALA A 257 17.01 7.71 -12.35
CA ALA A 257 15.70 7.70 -11.72
C ALA A 257 15.65 8.74 -10.59
N GLN A 258 14.66 9.63 -10.62
CA GLN A 258 14.44 10.59 -9.52
C GLN A 258 13.63 9.97 -8.38
N ILE A 259 12.74 9.03 -8.70
CA ILE A 259 11.95 8.28 -7.73
C ILE A 259 12.22 6.79 -7.91
N ILE A 260 12.44 6.06 -6.82
CA ILE A 260 12.64 4.61 -6.83
C ILE A 260 11.52 3.98 -6.00
N SER A 261 10.57 3.33 -6.66
CA SER A 261 9.49 2.58 -6.02
C SER A 261 9.95 1.17 -5.69
N MET A 262 9.88 0.80 -4.41
CA MET A 262 10.22 -0.52 -3.88
C MET A 262 9.02 -1.07 -3.10
N SER A 263 8.11 -1.75 -3.80
CA SER A 263 6.85 -2.26 -3.24
C SER A 263 7.02 -3.55 -2.42
N MET A 264 8.18 -3.68 -1.75
CA MET A 264 8.56 -4.80 -0.91
C MET A 264 9.55 -4.40 0.17
N SER A 265 9.72 -5.28 1.14
CA SER A 265 10.66 -5.11 2.23
C SER A 265 11.12 -6.46 2.78
N SER A 266 12.11 -6.42 3.68
CA SER A 266 12.62 -7.54 4.46
C SER A 266 12.81 -7.13 5.91
N THR A 267 12.83 -8.09 6.82
CA THR A 267 13.26 -7.84 8.22
C THR A 267 14.77 -7.67 8.39
N GLU A 268 15.57 -7.92 7.35
CA GLU A 268 17.03 -7.87 7.41
C GLU A 268 17.57 -6.43 7.24
N ASP A 269 18.24 -5.92 8.28
CA ASP A 269 19.04 -4.69 8.20
C ASP A 269 20.44 -5.00 7.64
N ALA A 270 20.58 -4.91 6.32
CA ALA A 270 21.83 -5.24 5.63
C ALA A 270 22.65 -3.99 5.29
N PRO A 271 23.97 -3.97 5.59
CA PRO A 271 24.85 -2.86 5.24
C PRO A 271 24.82 -2.48 3.76
N GLU A 272 24.79 -3.47 2.87
CA GLU A 272 24.76 -3.25 1.43
C GLU A 272 23.47 -2.58 0.96
N LEU A 273 22.34 -2.83 1.64
CA LEU A 273 21.05 -2.22 1.31
C LEU A 273 21.01 -0.78 1.81
N ARG A 274 21.52 -0.52 3.02
CA ARG A 274 21.69 0.82 3.56
C ARG A 274 22.57 1.69 2.66
N GLU A 275 23.75 1.19 2.30
CA GLU A 275 24.66 1.88 1.39
C GLU A 275 24.03 2.15 0.02
N ALA A 276 23.13 1.28 -0.46
CA ALA A 276 22.40 1.52 -1.70
C ALA A 276 21.42 2.69 -1.60
N VAL A 277 20.70 2.79 -0.48
CA VAL A 277 19.77 3.90 -0.19
C VAL A 277 20.51 5.22 0.00
N GLU A 278 21.61 5.21 0.76
CA GLU A 278 22.47 6.39 0.94
C GLU A 278 23.03 6.86 -0.41
N HIS A 279 23.46 5.92 -1.26
CA HIS A 279 23.92 6.21 -2.62
C HIS A 279 22.82 6.81 -3.49
N ALA A 280 21.61 6.23 -3.47
CA ALA A 280 20.47 6.75 -4.22
C ALA A 280 20.13 8.20 -3.81
N THR A 281 20.08 8.46 -2.51
CA THR A 281 19.86 9.80 -1.96
C THR A 281 20.95 10.77 -2.41
N ALA A 282 22.21 10.35 -2.41
CA ALA A 282 23.35 11.15 -2.87
C ALA A 282 23.33 11.43 -4.38
N GLN A 283 22.73 10.55 -5.19
CA GLN A 283 22.47 10.78 -6.62
C GLN A 283 21.23 11.65 -6.89
N GLY A 284 20.51 12.07 -5.85
CA GLY A 284 19.30 12.87 -5.99
C GLY A 284 18.03 12.06 -6.27
N ALA A 285 18.02 10.77 -5.91
CA ALA A 285 16.85 9.92 -6.00
C ALA A 285 16.16 9.75 -4.63
N LEU A 286 14.83 9.80 -4.60
CA LEU A 286 14.03 9.44 -3.44
C LEU A 286 13.60 7.97 -3.53
N VAL A 287 13.98 7.17 -2.55
CA VAL A 287 13.47 5.80 -2.40
C VAL A 287 12.14 5.84 -1.65
N VAL A 288 11.10 5.24 -2.22
CA VAL A 288 9.77 5.08 -1.64
C VAL A 288 9.53 3.58 -1.47
N ALA A 289 9.34 3.11 -0.23
CA ALA A 289 9.31 1.69 0.05
C ALA A 289 8.15 1.26 0.95
N SER A 290 7.68 0.03 0.75
CA SER A 290 6.64 -0.59 1.58
C SER A 290 7.11 -0.80 3.01
N ALA A 291 6.31 -0.33 3.97
CA ALA A 291 6.47 -0.62 5.41
C ALA A 291 6.03 -2.06 5.79
N GLY A 292 5.59 -2.85 4.80
CA GLY A 292 5.23 -4.26 4.95
C GLY A 292 3.76 -4.51 5.32
N ASN A 293 3.33 -5.76 5.09
CA ASN A 293 1.98 -6.23 5.36
C ASN A 293 2.00 -7.43 6.31
N ALA A 294 1.31 -7.37 7.44
CA ALA A 294 1.21 -8.45 8.41
C ALA A 294 0.53 -9.72 7.86
N THR A 295 -0.25 -9.62 6.78
CA THR A 295 -1.01 -10.74 6.20
C THR A 295 -0.27 -11.51 5.11
N THR A 296 0.75 -10.91 4.48
CA THR A 296 1.52 -11.52 3.38
C THR A 296 2.97 -11.77 3.75
N THR A 297 3.38 -11.45 4.98
CA THR A 297 4.73 -11.68 5.46
C THR A 297 4.72 -12.82 6.47
N GLU A 298 5.48 -13.88 6.23
CA GLU A 298 5.75 -14.93 7.25
C GLU A 298 6.71 -14.42 8.34
N GLU A 299 7.31 -13.25 8.13
CA GLU A 299 8.26 -12.61 9.03
C GLU A 299 7.57 -11.91 10.21
N ASP A 300 8.33 -11.75 11.31
CA ASP A 300 7.86 -11.18 12.57
C ASP A 300 7.24 -9.78 12.38
N PRO A 301 5.95 -9.57 12.72
CA PRO A 301 5.27 -8.28 12.56
C PRO A 301 5.81 -7.21 13.52
N ASP A 302 6.60 -7.56 14.53
CA ASP A 302 7.17 -6.60 15.48
C ASP A 302 8.52 -6.01 15.01
N LEU A 303 9.09 -6.53 13.91
CA LEU A 303 10.37 -6.06 13.38
C LEU A 303 10.21 -4.91 12.36
N PRO A 304 11.12 -3.92 12.35
CA PRO A 304 11.17 -2.93 11.28
C PRO A 304 11.35 -3.59 9.90
N ARG A 305 10.84 -2.92 8.87
CA ARG A 305 10.94 -3.37 7.47
C ARG A 305 11.94 -2.54 6.70
N TYR A 306 12.92 -3.16 6.08
CA TYR A 306 13.97 -2.51 5.28
C TYR A 306 13.72 -2.75 3.79
N PRO A 307 13.95 -1.76 2.91
CA PRO A 307 14.64 -0.49 3.19
C PRO A 307 13.78 0.59 3.85
N ALA A 308 12.46 0.40 4.02
CA ALA A 308 11.55 1.42 4.55
C ALA A 308 12.01 2.06 5.88
N ALA A 309 12.61 1.29 6.78
CA ALA A 309 13.10 1.78 8.07
C ALA A 309 14.41 2.57 8.01
N TYR A 310 15.01 2.78 6.83
CA TYR A 310 16.15 3.68 6.70
C TYR A 310 15.70 5.15 6.69
N PRO A 311 16.40 6.06 7.41
CA PRO A 311 15.95 7.45 7.59
C PRO A 311 15.72 8.25 6.30
N GLU A 312 16.44 7.92 5.23
CA GLU A 312 16.37 8.57 3.93
C GLU A 312 15.18 8.13 3.09
N VAL A 313 14.57 6.98 3.43
CA VAL A 313 13.46 6.38 2.67
C VAL A 313 12.15 7.03 3.08
N LEU A 314 11.21 7.10 2.13
CA LEU A 314 9.81 7.41 2.42
C LEU A 314 9.07 6.09 2.63
N ALA A 315 8.82 5.74 3.88
CA ALA A 315 8.17 4.48 4.27
C ALA A 315 6.64 4.55 4.19
N VAL A 316 6.05 3.65 3.41
CA VAL A 316 4.62 3.69 3.06
C VAL A 316 3.85 2.53 3.68
N THR A 317 2.84 2.87 4.48
CA THR A 317 1.86 1.92 5.01
C THR A 317 0.55 1.99 4.23
N ALA A 318 -0.29 0.96 4.33
CA ALA A 318 -1.61 0.98 3.74
C ALA A 318 -2.67 1.58 4.67
N SER A 319 -3.61 2.31 4.07
CA SER A 319 -4.90 2.67 4.66
C SER A 319 -6.04 2.03 3.85
N ASP A 320 -7.24 2.09 4.40
CA ASP A 320 -8.45 1.84 3.63
C ASP A 320 -8.88 3.08 2.80
N LEU A 321 -9.99 2.94 2.05
CA LEU A 321 -10.59 4.03 1.28
C LEU A 321 -11.21 5.14 2.14
N ASP A 322 -11.42 4.91 3.44
CA ASP A 322 -11.83 5.93 4.41
C ASP A 322 -10.60 6.65 5.03
N GLY A 323 -9.39 6.26 4.64
CA GLY A 323 -8.13 6.80 5.14
C GLY A 323 -7.77 6.31 6.54
N LEU A 324 -8.36 5.20 7.00
CA LEU A 324 -8.11 4.60 8.29
C LEU A 324 -7.03 3.52 8.20
N ALA A 325 -6.34 3.28 9.31
CA ALA A 325 -5.36 2.21 9.39
C ALA A 325 -6.04 0.84 9.28
N VAL A 326 -5.37 -0.09 8.62
CA VAL A 326 -5.83 -1.46 8.43
C VAL A 326 -5.04 -2.43 9.33
N ASP A 327 -5.68 -3.50 9.78
CA ASP A 327 -5.04 -4.54 10.59
C ASP A 327 -3.94 -5.30 9.83
N ALA A 328 -3.93 -5.20 8.50
CA ALA A 328 -2.93 -5.79 7.63
C ALA A 328 -1.61 -5.00 7.59
N SER A 329 -1.54 -3.79 8.14
CA SER A 329 -0.33 -2.96 8.14
C SER A 329 0.60 -3.33 9.31
N ILE A 330 1.90 -3.16 9.10
CA ILE A 330 2.92 -3.31 10.16
C ILE A 330 3.11 -1.94 10.85
N PRO A 331 2.75 -1.79 12.14
CA PRO A 331 2.95 -0.53 12.84
C PRO A 331 4.41 -0.34 13.25
N GLY A 332 4.85 0.90 13.36
CA GLY A 332 6.08 1.24 14.07
C GLY A 332 6.64 2.61 13.75
N GLU A 333 7.74 2.95 14.43
CA GLU A 333 8.48 4.21 14.25
C GLU A 333 8.99 4.41 12.82
N HIS A 334 9.17 3.31 12.08
CA HIS A 334 9.64 3.31 10.70
C HIS A 334 8.59 3.75 9.69
N VAL A 335 7.30 3.84 10.04
CA VAL A 335 6.24 4.26 9.11
C VAL A 335 6.29 5.77 8.92
N ASP A 336 6.29 6.28 7.68
CA ASP A 336 6.33 7.72 7.44
C ASP A 336 4.99 8.29 6.97
N ILE A 337 4.32 7.61 6.05
CA ILE A 337 3.10 8.09 5.39
C ILE A 337 2.19 6.93 5.02
N ALA A 338 0.90 7.19 4.92
CA ALA A 338 -0.10 6.24 4.44
C ALA A 338 -0.62 6.63 3.05
N ALA A 339 -1.05 5.62 2.31
CA ALA A 339 -1.93 5.78 1.17
C ALA A 339 -2.91 4.60 1.11
N PRO A 340 -4.02 4.73 0.38
CA PRO A 340 -4.97 3.64 0.27
C PRO A 340 -4.37 2.42 -0.42
N GLY A 341 -4.58 1.26 0.18
CA GLY A 341 -4.05 -0.01 -0.30
C GLY A 341 -5.09 -1.05 -0.66
N ASP A 342 -6.38 -0.80 -0.44
CA ASP A 342 -7.46 -1.78 -0.66
C ASP A 342 -7.78 -2.02 -2.15
N VAL A 343 -7.36 -1.10 -3.01
CA VAL A 343 -7.78 -1.04 -4.41
C VAL A 343 -6.59 -0.77 -5.31
N ALA A 344 -6.41 -1.61 -6.33
CA ALA A 344 -5.47 -1.40 -7.42
C ALA A 344 -6.20 -1.54 -8.76
N TRP A 345 -6.53 -0.41 -9.39
CA TRP A 345 -7.12 -0.37 -10.74
C TRP A 345 -5.97 -0.06 -11.70
N SER A 346 -5.51 -1.07 -12.44
CA SER A 346 -4.25 -0.98 -13.17
C SER A 346 -4.22 -1.88 -14.39
N VAL A 347 -3.07 -1.91 -15.05
CA VAL A 347 -2.73 -2.82 -16.13
C VAL A 347 -2.09 -4.07 -15.54
N PHE A 348 -2.62 -5.23 -15.91
CA PHE A 348 -2.13 -6.54 -15.48
C PHE A 348 -1.61 -7.35 -16.67
N LEU A 349 -0.57 -8.14 -16.44
CA LEU A 349 0.03 -9.03 -17.44
C LEU A 349 -1.03 -9.99 -18.02
N ASN A 350 -1.13 -10.08 -19.35
CA ASN A 350 -2.05 -10.96 -20.11
C ASN A 350 -3.57 -10.74 -19.87
N GLU A 351 -3.94 -9.89 -18.90
CA GLU A 351 -5.31 -9.55 -18.50
C GLU A 351 -5.80 -8.25 -19.14
N GLY A 352 -4.87 -7.36 -19.53
CA GLY A 352 -5.21 -6.02 -19.97
C GLY A 352 -5.56 -5.14 -18.78
N GLU A 353 -6.70 -4.46 -18.84
CA GLU A 353 -7.21 -3.61 -17.76
C GLU A 353 -7.96 -4.47 -16.74
N CYS A 354 -7.56 -4.43 -15.48
CA CYS A 354 -8.27 -5.12 -14.41
C CYS A 354 -8.27 -4.27 -13.13
N TYR A 355 -9.21 -4.53 -12.24
CA TYR A 355 -9.07 -4.15 -10.85
C TYR A 355 -8.90 -5.36 -9.94
N GLN A 356 -8.03 -5.25 -8.95
CA GLN A 356 -7.99 -6.17 -7.83
C GLN A 356 -8.53 -5.49 -6.57
N GLU A 357 -9.52 -6.16 -5.97
CA GLU A 357 -10.01 -5.91 -4.62
C GLU A 357 -9.69 -7.15 -3.78
N GLY A 358 -8.86 -6.98 -2.75
CA GLY A 358 -8.33 -8.14 -1.99
C GLY A 358 -7.90 -7.83 -0.56
N GLY A 359 -8.15 -6.60 -0.10
CA GLY A 359 -7.66 -6.09 1.18
C GLY A 359 -6.36 -5.31 1.04
N ALA A 360 -6.15 -4.41 1.99
CA ALA A 360 -5.12 -3.40 1.90
C ALA A 360 -3.70 -3.96 1.81
N SER A 361 -2.97 -3.52 0.78
CA SER A 361 -1.55 -3.80 0.57
C SER A 361 -0.73 -2.51 0.55
N SER A 362 0.33 -2.50 1.35
CA SER A 362 1.34 -1.44 1.33
C SER A 362 2.10 -1.38 -0.01
N SER A 363 2.09 -2.44 -0.82
CA SER A 363 2.67 -2.43 -2.17
C SER A 363 1.92 -1.48 -3.11
N TRP A 364 0.57 -1.53 -3.14
CA TRP A 364 -0.25 -0.60 -3.93
C TRP A 364 -0.11 0.84 -3.43
N SER A 365 -0.14 0.98 -2.11
CA SER A 365 0.08 2.26 -1.42
C SER A 365 1.43 2.88 -1.80
N THR A 366 2.49 2.07 -1.87
CA THR A 366 3.84 2.49 -2.29
C THR A 366 3.82 3.02 -3.71
N GLY A 367 3.11 2.37 -4.64
CA GLY A 367 2.94 2.85 -6.01
C GLY A 367 2.24 4.22 -6.06
N TYR A 368 1.15 4.41 -5.31
CA TYR A 368 0.46 5.70 -5.26
C TYR A 368 1.32 6.82 -4.67
N VAL A 369 2.07 6.56 -3.60
CA VAL A 369 2.98 7.54 -3.00
C VAL A 369 4.16 7.83 -3.92
N ALA A 370 4.72 6.83 -4.62
CA ALA A 370 5.77 7.04 -5.60
C ALA A 370 5.29 7.94 -6.76
N ALA A 371 4.05 7.77 -7.20
CA ALA A 371 3.44 8.64 -8.19
C ALA A 371 3.23 10.08 -7.66
N ALA A 372 2.75 10.23 -6.43
CA ALA A 372 2.64 11.55 -5.78
C ALA A 372 4.01 12.23 -5.66
N ALA A 373 5.05 11.48 -5.32
CA ALA A 373 6.42 11.97 -5.27
C ALA A 373 6.92 12.40 -6.66
N ALA A 374 6.56 11.68 -7.73
CA ALA A 374 6.87 12.08 -9.10
C ALA A 374 6.17 13.38 -9.50
N LEU A 375 4.93 13.61 -9.08
CA LEU A 375 4.24 14.90 -9.30
C LEU A 375 5.01 16.05 -8.64
N VAL A 376 5.44 15.86 -7.38
CA VAL A 376 6.21 16.84 -6.61
C VAL A 376 7.57 17.10 -7.26
N ALA A 377 8.31 16.05 -7.63
CA ALA A 377 9.62 16.18 -8.27
C ALA A 377 9.55 16.90 -9.63
N ALA A 378 8.51 16.65 -10.42
CA ALA A 378 8.28 17.34 -11.70
C ALA A 378 8.01 18.84 -11.51
N ARG A 379 7.26 19.20 -10.45
CA ARG A 379 6.94 20.59 -10.13
C ARG A 379 8.12 21.35 -9.51
N TYR A 380 8.94 20.65 -8.73
CA TYR A 380 10.07 21.22 -7.98
C TYR A 380 11.38 20.51 -8.33
N PRO A 381 11.85 20.61 -9.59
CA PRO A 381 13.03 19.85 -10.06
C PRO A 381 14.35 20.30 -9.43
N ASP A 382 14.40 21.48 -8.83
CA ASP A 382 15.58 22.03 -8.15
C ASP A 382 15.67 21.63 -6.66
N GLU A 383 14.64 20.95 -6.14
CA GLU A 383 14.62 20.45 -4.76
C GLU A 383 15.30 19.08 -4.63
N THR A 384 15.82 18.81 -3.44
CA THR A 384 16.44 17.52 -3.10
C THR A 384 15.39 16.46 -2.74
N PRO A 385 15.74 15.16 -2.78
CA PRO A 385 14.89 14.07 -2.29
C PRO A 385 14.33 14.31 -0.88
N ALA A 386 15.15 14.85 0.03
CA ALA A 386 14.72 15.17 1.39
C ALA A 386 13.63 16.26 1.43
N GLN A 387 13.69 17.25 0.54
CA GLN A 387 12.67 18.29 0.41
C GLN A 387 11.38 17.74 -0.21
N TRP A 388 11.46 16.91 -1.25
CA TRP A 388 10.28 16.23 -1.80
C TRP A 388 9.59 15.34 -0.76
N ARG A 389 10.38 14.55 -0.03
CA ARG A 389 9.91 13.74 1.11
C ARG A 389 9.23 14.63 2.15
N TYR A 390 9.87 15.73 2.54
CA TYR A 390 9.31 16.66 3.52
C TYR A 390 7.96 17.24 3.09
N ARG A 391 7.82 17.67 1.83
CA ARG A 391 6.54 18.18 1.29
C ARG A 391 5.42 17.16 1.48
N LEU A 392 5.65 15.91 1.10
CA LEU A 392 4.64 14.84 1.22
C LEU A 392 4.26 14.60 2.69
N LEU A 393 5.23 14.59 3.60
CA LEU A 393 4.99 14.32 5.02
C LEU A 393 4.30 15.48 5.73
N VAL A 394 4.78 16.71 5.53
CA VAL A 394 4.25 17.87 6.23
C VAL A 394 2.81 18.18 5.82
N THR A 395 2.42 17.86 4.59
CA THR A 395 1.05 18.09 4.09
C THR A 395 0.13 16.87 4.18
N ALA A 396 0.63 15.71 4.62
CA ALA A 396 -0.20 14.53 4.76
C ALA A 396 -1.42 14.78 5.67
N VAL A 397 -2.59 14.26 5.29
CA VAL A 397 -3.85 14.46 6.01
C VAL A 397 -3.83 13.66 7.31
N ARG A 398 -3.88 14.37 8.43
CA ARG A 398 -3.92 13.82 9.80
C ARG A 398 -4.83 14.64 10.71
N GLN A 399 -5.23 14.04 11.83
CA GLN A 399 -6.14 14.69 12.78
C GLN A 399 -5.49 15.83 13.56
N VAL A 400 -4.23 15.65 13.96
CA VAL A 400 -3.45 16.62 14.73
C VAL A 400 -2.17 16.91 13.94
N PRO A 401 -1.97 18.14 13.41
CA PRO A 401 -0.85 18.45 12.53
C PRO A 401 0.55 18.16 13.11
N GLU A 402 0.71 18.26 14.43
CA GLU A 402 1.97 18.04 15.14
C GLU A 402 2.25 16.56 15.47
N GLU A 403 1.27 15.67 15.33
CA GLU A 403 1.39 14.29 15.82
C GLU A 403 1.58 13.27 14.69
N ARG A 404 2.60 12.42 14.87
CA ARG A 404 2.83 11.19 14.10
C ARG A 404 2.20 10.00 14.82
N THR A 405 1.72 9.00 14.08
CA THR A 405 1.23 7.74 14.65
C THR A 405 1.97 6.53 14.08
N ASP A 406 2.15 5.48 14.88
CA ASP A 406 2.81 4.25 14.41
C ASP A 406 2.05 3.50 13.32
N LEU A 407 0.75 3.78 13.15
CA LEU A 407 -0.10 3.12 12.18
C LEU A 407 -0.17 3.84 10.82
N LEU A 408 -0.20 5.17 10.82
CA LEU A 408 -0.43 5.97 9.60
C LEU A 408 0.72 6.93 9.28
N GLY A 409 1.80 6.94 10.06
CA GLY A 409 2.84 7.91 9.81
C GLY A 409 2.41 9.31 10.24
N TRP A 410 2.78 10.26 9.39
CA TRP A 410 2.27 11.62 9.35
C TRP A 410 0.88 11.71 8.68
N GLY A 411 0.23 10.59 8.35
CA GLY A 411 -1.13 10.57 7.81
C GLY A 411 -1.18 10.19 6.32
N ASN A 412 -2.34 10.41 5.70
CA ASN A 412 -2.58 10.01 4.31
C ASN A 412 -1.98 11.01 3.33
N VAL A 413 -1.33 10.51 2.28
CA VAL A 413 -0.73 11.35 1.24
C VAL A 413 -1.76 12.29 0.60
N ALA A 414 -1.36 13.54 0.40
CA ALA A 414 -2.19 14.59 -0.21
C ALA A 414 -1.42 15.29 -1.33
N PRO A 415 -1.44 14.74 -2.57
CA PRO A 415 -0.67 15.26 -3.70
C PRO A 415 -0.90 16.75 -3.98
N TYR A 416 -2.16 17.21 -4.01
CA TYR A 416 -2.46 18.63 -4.26
C TYR A 416 -1.83 19.54 -3.20
N ASP A 417 -2.01 19.21 -1.92
CA ASP A 417 -1.47 20.01 -0.81
C ASP A 417 0.07 20.06 -0.86
N ALA A 418 0.72 18.93 -1.15
CA ALA A 418 2.19 18.87 -1.32
C ALA A 418 2.68 19.76 -2.48
N LEU A 419 1.90 19.85 -3.57
CA LEU A 419 2.23 20.65 -4.75
C LEU A 419 2.03 22.15 -4.54
N VAL A 420 1.12 22.59 -3.68
CA VAL A 420 0.88 24.01 -3.37
C VAL A 420 1.61 24.51 -2.12
N PHE A 421 2.15 23.61 -1.32
CA PHE A 421 2.85 23.94 -0.08
C PHE A 421 4.04 24.86 -0.32
N VAL A 422 4.23 25.82 0.60
CA VAL A 422 5.37 26.72 0.63
C VAL A 422 6.10 26.48 1.94
N ASP A 423 7.35 26.01 1.88
CA ASP A 423 8.17 25.79 3.06
C ASP A 423 8.76 27.11 3.57
N ASP A 424 8.04 27.74 4.50
CA ASP A 424 8.50 28.92 5.25
C ASP A 424 9.06 28.57 6.64
N GLY A 425 9.22 27.27 6.94
CA GLY A 425 9.70 26.77 8.23
C GLY A 425 8.71 26.86 9.39
N SER A 426 7.47 27.31 9.17
CA SER A 426 6.45 27.46 10.22
C SER A 426 5.45 26.30 10.31
N ALA A 427 5.45 25.41 9.32
CA ALA A 427 4.49 24.31 9.24
C ALA A 427 4.69 23.30 10.40
N PRO A 428 3.62 22.94 11.13
CA PRO A 428 3.71 21.91 12.16
C PRO A 428 3.92 20.53 11.53
N GLY A 429 4.67 19.68 12.24
CA GLY A 429 4.85 18.27 11.89
C GLY A 429 6.32 17.86 11.84
N PRO A 430 6.77 17.13 10.80
CA PRO A 430 8.15 16.66 10.73
C PRO A 430 9.15 17.83 10.68
N PRO A 431 10.40 17.61 11.08
CA PRO A 431 11.43 18.64 10.95
C PRO A 431 11.68 18.98 9.47
N SER A 432 11.77 20.27 9.15
CA SER A 432 12.16 20.72 7.80
C SER A 432 13.64 20.39 7.54
N PRO A 433 13.99 19.90 6.34
CA PRO A 433 15.38 19.68 5.96
C PRO A 433 16.13 20.99 5.64
N VAL A 434 15.44 22.12 5.53
CA VAL A 434 16.02 23.43 5.15
C VAL A 434 15.98 24.43 6.30
N HIS A 435 14.90 24.44 7.08
CA HIS A 435 14.72 25.39 8.17
C HIS A 435 14.98 24.74 9.53
N GLU A 436 15.69 25.46 10.39
CA GLU A 436 15.83 25.04 11.78
C GLU A 436 14.47 25.05 12.47
N ALA A 437 14.19 24.02 13.27
CA ALA A 437 12.97 23.97 14.06
C ALA A 437 12.86 25.25 14.91
N PRO A 438 11.69 25.91 14.95
CA PRO A 438 11.50 27.08 15.81
C PRO A 438 11.94 26.73 17.22
N THR A 439 12.91 27.47 17.76
CA THR A 439 13.30 27.30 19.16
C THR A 439 12.04 27.63 19.95
N GLU A 440 11.50 26.65 20.68
CA GLU A 440 10.32 26.85 21.53
C GLU A 440 10.67 27.96 22.53
N GLU A 441 10.35 29.21 22.16
CA GLU A 441 10.59 30.36 23.01
C GLU A 441 9.62 30.18 24.17
N ALA A 442 10.14 29.57 25.24
CA ALA A 442 9.39 29.12 26.40
C ALA A 442 8.34 30.17 26.71
N ALA A 443 7.07 29.84 26.43
CA ALA A 443 5.97 30.78 26.55
C ALA A 443 6.12 31.45 27.91
N THR A 444 6.46 32.74 27.92
CA THR A 444 6.58 33.47 29.17
C THR A 444 5.20 33.45 29.76
N PHE A 445 4.99 32.59 30.75
CA PHE A 445 3.76 32.54 31.52
C PHE A 445 3.54 33.95 32.05
N VAL A 446 2.62 34.69 31.43
CA VAL A 446 2.05 35.87 32.05
C VAL A 446 1.22 35.30 33.19
N PRO A 447 1.63 35.45 34.47
CA PRO A 447 0.82 34.96 35.55
C PRO A 447 -0.55 35.60 35.41
N VAL A 448 -1.59 34.76 35.32
CA VAL A 448 -2.97 35.24 35.37
C VAL A 448 -3.06 36.08 36.64
N PRO A 449 -3.43 37.38 36.55
CA PRO A 449 -3.55 38.19 37.75
C PRO A 449 -4.50 37.48 38.69
N GLU A 450 -4.04 37.22 39.92
CA GLU A 450 -4.86 36.57 40.94
C GLU A 450 -6.20 37.30 41.01
N ARG A 451 -7.31 36.55 40.85
CA ARG A 451 -8.64 37.14 41.03
C ARG A 451 -8.65 37.81 42.40
N PRO A 452 -9.09 39.08 42.51
CA PRO A 452 -9.28 39.70 43.81
C PRO A 452 -10.17 38.78 44.68
N ALA A 453 -9.72 38.48 45.90
CA ALA A 453 -10.48 37.66 46.83
C ALA A 453 -11.92 38.17 46.91
N ASP A 454 -12.91 37.27 46.80
CA ASP A 454 -14.33 37.63 46.85
C ASP A 454 -14.62 38.27 48.22
N PRO A 455 -14.92 39.58 48.29
CA PRO A 455 -15.12 40.26 49.57
C PRO A 455 -16.34 39.72 50.34
N LEU A 456 -17.17 38.89 49.70
CA LEU A 456 -18.36 38.29 50.28
C LEU A 456 -18.22 36.80 50.57
N GLU A 457 -17.05 36.18 50.37
CA GLU A 457 -16.85 34.75 50.62
C GLU A 457 -17.23 34.37 52.07
N ALA A 458 -16.73 35.14 53.04
CA ALA A 458 -17.05 34.96 54.46
C ALA A 458 -18.54 35.18 54.78
N VAL A 459 -19.21 36.08 54.04
CA VAL A 459 -20.63 36.40 54.22
C VAL A 459 -21.53 35.31 53.62
N ARG A 460 -21.14 34.75 52.46
CA ARG A 460 -21.85 33.66 51.78
C ARG A 460 -21.78 32.37 52.60
N GLY A 461 -20.61 32.03 53.13
CA GLY A 461 -20.44 30.87 54.01
C GLY A 461 -21.29 30.98 55.28
N THR A 462 -21.31 32.15 55.92
CA THR A 462 -22.12 32.37 57.13
C THR A 462 -23.62 32.42 56.84
N ALA A 463 -24.05 33.05 55.74
CA ALA A 463 -25.46 33.08 55.33
C ALA A 463 -26.03 31.66 55.08
N ALA A 464 -25.24 30.75 54.50
CA ALA A 464 -25.66 29.37 54.28
C ALA A 464 -25.97 28.64 55.61
N TRP A 465 -25.16 28.87 56.66
CA TRP A 465 -25.40 28.30 58.00
C TRP A 465 -26.64 28.87 58.68
N TRP A 466 -26.93 30.16 58.50
CA TRP A 466 -28.16 30.78 59.02
C TRP A 466 -29.42 30.20 58.36
N VAL A 467 -29.39 30.03 57.03
CA VAL A 467 -30.50 29.42 56.29
C VAL A 467 -30.70 27.97 56.73
N PHE A 468 -29.64 27.19 56.83
CA PHE A 468 -29.73 25.80 57.30
C PHE A 468 -30.27 25.70 58.73
N GLY A 469 -29.77 26.53 59.65
CA GLY A 469 -30.26 26.59 61.03
C GLY A 469 -31.75 26.95 61.14
N ALA A 470 -32.22 27.89 60.33
CA ALA A 470 -33.63 28.26 60.29
C ALA A 470 -34.53 27.10 59.84
N PHE A 471 -34.11 26.33 58.82
CA PHE A 471 -34.84 25.15 58.37
C PHE A 471 -34.91 24.05 59.45
N VAL A 472 -33.84 23.82 60.20
CA VAL A 472 -33.81 22.83 61.29
C VAL A 472 -34.77 23.22 62.43
N VAL A 473 -34.82 24.50 62.81
CA VAL A 473 -35.72 24.98 63.87
C VAL A 473 -37.19 24.85 63.46
N VAL A 474 -37.53 25.24 62.23
CA VAL A 474 -38.91 25.13 61.72
C VAL A 474 -39.33 23.66 61.58
N GLY A 475 -38.45 22.81 61.07
CA GLY A 475 -38.68 21.36 60.96
C GLY A 475 -38.85 20.69 62.33
N GLY A 476 -38.00 21.03 63.30
CA GLY A 476 -38.08 20.52 64.67
C GLY A 476 -39.34 20.96 65.42
N ALA A 477 -39.77 22.22 65.26
CA ALA A 477 -41.02 22.72 65.84
C ALA A 477 -42.26 22.01 65.24
N GLY A 478 -42.23 21.73 63.93
CA GLY A 478 -43.30 20.97 63.26
C GLY A 478 -43.42 19.52 63.73
N LEU A 479 -42.30 18.89 64.11
CA LEU A 479 -42.27 17.53 64.67
C LEU A 479 -42.77 17.47 66.11
N LEU A 480 -42.46 18.47 66.94
CA LEU A 480 -42.94 18.57 68.33
C LEU A 480 -44.45 18.90 68.41
N ALA A 481 -45.00 19.62 67.44
CA ALA A 481 -46.44 19.91 67.38
C ALA A 481 -47.30 18.68 67.00
N LYS A 482 -46.69 17.59 66.51
CA LYS A 482 -47.39 16.38 66.05
C LYS A 482 -47.44 15.23 67.07
N THR A 483 -46.99 15.41 68.31
CA THR A 483 -47.15 14.37 69.33
C THR A 483 -48.64 14.20 69.71
N PRO A 484 -49.26 13.03 69.46
CA PRO A 484 -50.66 12.81 69.80
C PRO A 484 -50.83 12.71 71.31
N ARG A 485 -51.75 13.53 71.86
CA ARG A 485 -52.26 13.38 73.23
C ARG A 485 -52.80 11.96 73.41
N ARG A 486 -52.13 11.13 74.22
CA ARG A 486 -52.72 9.92 74.80
C ARG A 486 -53.94 10.34 75.64
N ARG A 487 -55.15 9.98 75.21
CA ARG A 487 -56.33 9.98 76.06
C ARG A 487 -56.44 8.59 76.70
N GLY A 488 -56.47 8.56 78.03
CA GLY A 488 -56.98 7.45 78.81
C GLY A 488 -58.50 7.47 78.87
#